data_AF-A0A5M6D227-F1
#
_entry.id   AF-A0A5M6D227-F1
#
_cell.length_a   1.000
_cell.length_b   1.000
_cell.length_c   1.000
_cell.angle_alpha   90.00
_cell.angle_beta   90.00
_cell.angle_gamma   90.00
#
_symmetry.space_group_name_H-M   'P 1'
#
loop_
_entity.id
_entity.type
_entity.pdbx_description
1 polymer ?
#
loop_
_entity_poly.entity_id
_entity_poly.type
_entity_poly.pdbx_seq_one_letter_code
_entity_poly.pdbx_strand_id
1 'polypeptide(L)'
;MAKFYVQCGQLRLIQTSDSAESAALSMIDRVLSPHLWIYDDPDLNELDCRRHLMLEALLHLPTEMQISQRGFDRSDASQVSVPETIQQWHALMIGMRRLFAQAGIRRSIAVLAGAHAISQAFTPPRLPR
;
A
#
# COMPACT_ATOMS: atom_id res chain seq x y z
N MET A 1 12.58 -12.03 -9.38
CA MET A 1 12.09 -11.18 -8.27
C MET A 1 12.72 -11.65 -6.98
N ALA A 2 13.16 -10.73 -6.14
CA ALA A 2 13.77 -11.06 -4.85
C ALA A 2 12.71 -11.12 -3.75
N LYS A 3 12.98 -11.90 -2.69
CA LYS A 3 12.15 -11.95 -1.49
C LYS A 3 12.55 -10.80 -0.58
N PHE A 4 11.59 -9.99 -0.15
CA PHE A 4 11.76 -8.89 0.78
C PHE A 4 10.97 -9.12 2.06
N TYR A 5 11.59 -8.71 3.17
CA TYR A 5 11.04 -8.64 4.51
C TYR A 5 10.90 -7.14 4.83
N VAL A 6 9.67 -6.67 4.90
CA VAL A 6 9.33 -5.28 5.19
C VAL A 6 8.77 -5.20 6.60
N GLN A 7 9.29 -4.28 7.40
CA GLN A 7 8.91 -4.09 8.79
C GLN A 7 8.62 -2.61 9.06
N CYS A 8 7.45 -2.33 9.62
CA CYS A 8 7.00 -0.99 10.00
C CYS A 8 6.44 -1.07 11.43
N GLY A 9 7.29 -0.81 12.43
CA GLY A 9 6.92 -1.00 13.83
C GLY A 9 6.57 -2.47 14.10
N GLN A 10 5.30 -2.73 14.47
CA GLN A 10 4.79 -4.08 14.72
C GLN A 10 4.33 -4.79 13.43
N LEU A 11 4.15 -4.06 12.32
CA LEU A 11 3.72 -4.64 11.06
C LEU A 11 4.88 -5.33 10.36
N ARG A 12 4.64 -6.55 9.89
CA ARG A 12 5.60 -7.37 9.16
C ARG A 12 4.96 -7.94 7.91
N LEU A 13 5.65 -7.78 6.78
CA LEU A 13 5.23 -8.27 5.48
C LEU A 13 6.40 -8.99 4.82
N ILE A 14 6.11 -10.16 4.27
CA ILE A 14 7.04 -10.89 3.41
C ILE A 14 6.42 -10.91 2.02
N GLN A 15 7.16 -10.47 1.02
CA GLN A 15 6.68 -10.47 -0.35
C GLN A 15 7.81 -10.60 -1.36
N THR A 16 7.45 -10.96 -2.58
CA THR A 16 8.36 -10.93 -3.72
C THR A 16 8.18 -9.63 -4.48
N SER A 17 9.25 -8.90 -4.71
CA SER A 17 9.21 -7.61 -5.38
C SER A 17 10.45 -7.42 -6.26
N ASP A 18 10.39 -6.43 -7.15
CA ASP A 18 11.52 -6.08 -8.02
C ASP A 18 12.52 -5.16 -7.32
N SER A 19 12.04 -4.32 -6.39
CA SER A 19 12.88 -3.40 -5.62
C SER A 19 12.40 -3.24 -4.17
N ALA A 20 13.25 -2.67 -3.31
CA ALA A 20 12.91 -2.36 -1.93
C ALA A 20 11.77 -1.32 -1.86
N GLU A 21 11.77 -0.33 -2.75
CA GLU A 21 10.75 0.71 -2.86
C GLU A 21 9.39 0.11 -3.22
N SER A 22 9.34 -0.80 -4.20
CA SER A 22 8.09 -1.49 -4.55
C SER A 22 7.56 -2.34 -3.37
N ALA A 23 8.47 -2.92 -2.58
CA ALA A 23 8.10 -3.65 -1.38
C ALA A 23 7.56 -2.69 -0.29
N ALA A 24 8.18 -1.52 -0.10
CA ALA A 24 7.68 -0.47 0.78
C ALA A 24 6.27 -0.02 0.39
N LEU A 25 6.07 0.22 -0.90
CA LEU A 25 4.80 0.71 -1.44
C LEU A 25 3.67 -0.29 -1.22
N SER A 26 3.95 -1.59 -1.34
CA SER A 26 2.96 -2.63 -1.05
C SER A 26 2.65 -2.77 0.45
N MET A 27 3.61 -2.50 1.34
CA MET A 27 3.30 -2.39 2.78
C MET A 27 2.33 -1.25 3.03
N ILE A 28 2.60 -0.06 2.47
CA ILE A 28 1.72 1.10 2.60
C ILE A 28 0.34 0.86 1.97
N ASP A 29 0.30 0.22 0.80
CA ASP A 29 -0.95 -0.18 0.16
C ASP A 29 -1.82 -1.05 1.08
N ARG A 30 -1.21 -2.05 1.73
CA ARG A 30 -1.92 -2.90 2.70
C ARG A 30 -2.46 -2.11 3.89
N VAL A 31 -1.70 -1.13 4.38
CA VAL A 31 -2.11 -0.33 5.54
C VAL A 31 -3.19 0.69 5.18
N LEU A 32 -3.09 1.31 4.01
CA LEU A 32 -4.00 2.39 3.59
C LEU A 32 -5.21 1.90 2.79
N SER A 33 -5.22 0.64 2.35
CA SER A 33 -6.36 0.02 1.65
C SER A 33 -7.72 0.27 2.33
N PRO A 34 -7.86 0.17 3.68
CA PRO A 34 -9.12 0.46 4.35
C PRO A 34 -9.60 1.91 4.22
N HIS A 35 -8.72 2.85 3.88
CA HIS A 35 -9.02 4.28 3.74
C HIS A 35 -9.31 4.69 2.30
N LEU A 36 -9.38 3.76 1.35
CA LEU A 36 -9.56 4.10 -0.06
C LEU A 36 -10.91 4.71 -0.41
N TRP A 37 -11.91 4.55 0.46
CA TRP A 37 -13.23 5.17 0.32
C TRP A 37 -13.16 6.70 0.21
N ILE A 38 -12.13 7.34 0.78
CA ILE A 38 -11.98 8.81 0.75
C ILE A 38 -11.85 9.37 -0.68
N TYR A 39 -11.37 8.56 -1.63
CA TYR A 39 -11.21 8.99 -3.02
C TYR A 39 -12.52 8.98 -3.82
N ASP A 40 -13.53 8.27 -3.32
CA ASP A 40 -14.86 8.20 -3.91
C ASP A 40 -15.79 9.30 -3.34
N ASP A 41 -15.36 10.01 -2.29
CA ASP A 41 -16.09 11.11 -1.69
C ASP A 41 -16.00 12.37 -2.60
N PRO A 42 -17.13 12.92 -3.07
CA PRO A 42 -17.13 14.12 -3.90
C PRO A 42 -16.77 15.41 -3.14
N ASP A 43 -16.89 15.42 -1.81
CA ASP A 43 -16.64 16.59 -0.98
C ASP A 43 -15.16 16.73 -0.60
N LEU A 44 -14.33 15.70 -0.86
CA LEU A 44 -12.90 15.70 -0.59
C LEU A 44 -12.07 15.99 -1.84
N ASN A 45 -11.20 16.99 -1.74
CA ASN A 45 -10.17 17.23 -2.75
C ASN A 45 -8.92 16.36 -2.51
N GLU A 46 -7.99 16.35 -3.47
CA GLU A 46 -6.76 15.55 -3.41
C GLU A 46 -5.89 15.90 -2.18
N LEU A 47 -5.86 17.17 -1.77
CA LEU A 47 -5.10 17.62 -0.61
C LEU A 47 -5.69 17.11 0.70
N ASP A 48 -7.03 17.09 0.81
CA ASP A 48 -7.73 16.58 1.98
C ASP A 48 -7.58 15.07 2.10
N CYS A 49 -7.66 14.34 0.98
CA CYS A 49 -7.35 12.92 0.94
C CYS A 49 -5.92 12.64 1.44
N ARG A 50 -4.93 13.39 0.93
CA ARG A 50 -3.54 13.24 1.35
C ARG A 50 -3.35 13.53 2.85
N ARG A 51 -3.97 14.59 3.36
CA ARG A 51 -3.89 14.95 4.79
C ARG A 51 -4.50 13.88 5.67
N HIS A 52 -5.66 13.36 5.30
CA HIS A 52 -6.31 12.25 6.01
C HIS A 52 -5.38 11.04 6.10
N LEU A 53 -4.83 10.58 4.97
CA LEU A 53 -3.92 9.43 4.94
C LEU A 53 -2.65 9.67 5.78
N MET A 54 -2.07 10.88 5.72
CA MET A 54 -0.87 11.19 6.47
C MET A 54 -1.13 11.20 7.98
N LEU A 55 -2.26 11.78 8.41
CA LEU A 55 -2.65 11.81 9.83
C LEU A 55 -2.92 10.41 10.34
N GLU A 56 -3.78 9.65 9.66
CA GLU A 56 -4.13 8.27 10.05
C GLU A 56 -2.90 7.36 10.11
N ALA A 57 -2.02 7.46 9.11
CA ALA A 57 -0.82 6.65 9.08
C ALA A 57 0.17 7.04 10.18
N LEU A 58 0.50 8.32 10.34
CA LEU A 58 1.53 8.75 11.30
C LEU A 58 1.05 8.70 12.77
N LEU A 59 -0.25 8.58 13.00
CA LEU A 59 -0.79 8.28 14.33
C LEU A 59 -0.53 6.82 14.75
N HIS A 60 -0.46 5.89 13.80
CA HIS A 60 -0.39 4.45 14.08
C HIS A 60 0.92 3.79 13.63
N LEU A 61 1.66 4.42 12.72
CA LEU A 61 2.89 3.91 12.14
C LEU A 61 4.09 4.75 12.57
N PRO A 62 5.27 4.12 12.72
CA PRO A 62 6.53 4.84 12.77
C PRO A 62 6.76 5.69 11.52
N THR A 63 7.71 6.63 11.59
CA THR A 63 8.11 7.46 10.45
C THR A 63 9.00 6.73 9.44
N GLU A 64 9.56 5.58 9.80
CA GLU A 64 10.48 4.79 8.97
C GLU A 64 10.11 3.31 8.93
N MET A 65 10.43 2.66 7.81
CA MET A 65 10.29 1.22 7.57
C MET A 65 11.66 0.60 7.30
N GLN A 66 11.86 -0.61 7.83
CA GLN A 66 13.02 -1.44 7.56
C GLN A 66 12.71 -2.43 6.46
N ILE A 67 13.60 -2.52 5.47
CA ILE A 67 13.47 -3.45 4.34
C ILE A 67 14.75 -4.24 4.18
N SER A 68 14.62 -5.57 4.09
CA SER A 68 15.77 -6.47 3.90
C SER A 68 15.39 -7.66 3.05
N GLN A 69 16.35 -8.19 2.28
CA GLN A 69 16.18 -9.46 1.57
C GLN A 69 16.48 -10.69 2.45
N ARG A 70 17.08 -10.47 3.63
CA ARG A 70 17.69 -11.53 4.45
C ARG A 70 16.82 -11.93 5.65
N GLY A 71 15.96 -11.04 6.14
CA GLY A 71 15.09 -11.29 7.29
C GLY A 71 14.61 -10.01 7.97
N PHE A 72 13.84 -10.16 9.05
CA PHE A 72 13.40 -9.04 9.91
C PHE A 72 14.47 -8.62 10.92
N ASP A 73 14.28 -7.45 11.55
CA ASP A 73 15.10 -6.94 12.67
C ASP A 73 16.61 -6.87 12.33
N ARG A 74 16.92 -6.53 11.07
CA ARG A 74 18.27 -6.51 10.52
C ARG A 74 18.89 -5.12 10.67
N SER A 75 20.08 -5.03 11.26
CA SER A 75 20.82 -3.76 11.35
C SER A 75 21.35 -3.26 10.00
N ASP A 76 21.47 -4.15 9.01
CA ASP A 76 21.84 -3.85 7.62
C ASP A 76 20.61 -3.62 6.72
N ALA A 77 19.40 -3.49 7.27
CA ALA A 77 18.20 -3.18 6.51
C ALA A 77 18.24 -1.75 5.96
N SER A 78 17.73 -1.56 4.74
CA SER A 78 17.49 -0.22 4.19
C SER A 78 16.32 0.43 4.92
N GLN A 79 16.48 1.69 5.30
CA GLN A 79 15.41 2.51 5.89
C GLN A 79 14.67 3.25 4.78
N VAL A 80 13.34 3.24 4.85
CA VAL A 80 12.47 3.95 3.91
C VAL A 80 11.48 4.83 4.68
N SER A 81 11.35 6.09 4.27
CA SER A 81 10.44 7.06 4.87
C SER A 81 8.98 6.69 4.62
N VAL A 82 8.20 6.53 5.70
CA VAL A 82 6.76 6.30 5.65
C VAL A 82 6.03 7.48 5.01
N PRO A 83 6.24 8.74 5.44
CA PRO A 83 5.61 9.91 4.80
C PRO A 83 5.84 9.99 3.29
N GLU A 84 7.08 9.75 2.83
CA GLU A 84 7.41 9.79 1.40
C GLU A 84 6.76 8.65 0.63
N THR A 85 6.73 7.45 1.20
CA THR A 85 6.08 6.29 0.57
C THR A 85 4.56 6.50 0.48
N ILE A 86 3.94 7.10 1.50
CA ILE A 86 2.52 7.50 1.46
C ILE A 86 2.27 8.52 0.35
N GLN A 87 3.17 9.49 0.19
CA GLN A 87 3.06 10.48 -0.88
C GLN A 87 3.15 9.82 -2.27
N GLN A 88 4.07 8.88 -2.47
CA GLN A 88 4.20 8.13 -3.71
C GLN A 88 2.94 7.29 -3.99
N TRP A 89 2.45 6.57 -2.98
CA TRP A 89 1.24 5.78 -3.08
C TRP A 89 0.00 6.65 -3.39
N HIS A 90 -0.15 7.79 -2.72
CA HIS A 90 -1.23 8.74 -2.99
C HIS A 90 -1.18 9.26 -4.44
N ALA A 91 0.01 9.64 -4.93
CA ALA A 91 0.20 10.06 -6.32
C ALA A 91 -0.20 8.97 -7.32
N LEU A 92 0.11 7.70 -7.02
CA LEU A 92 -0.33 6.55 -7.82
C LEU A 92 -1.86 6.45 -7.85
N MET A 93 -2.52 6.54 -6.69
CA MET A 93 -3.99 6.46 -6.61
C MET A 93 -4.68 7.58 -7.38
N ILE A 94 -4.16 8.81 -7.31
CA ILE A 94 -4.64 9.94 -8.11
C ILE A 94 -4.42 9.69 -9.62
N GLY A 95 -3.25 9.17 -9.99
CA GLY A 95 -2.96 8.77 -11.37
C GLY A 95 -3.96 7.73 -11.89
N MET A 96 -4.23 6.69 -11.11
CA MET A 96 -5.22 5.66 -11.43
C MET A 96 -6.63 6.25 -11.57
N ARG A 97 -7.04 7.14 -10.66
CA ARG A 97 -8.33 7.85 -10.75
C ARG A 97 -8.50 8.54 -12.10
N ARG A 98 -7.48 9.30 -12.50
CA ARG A 98 -7.48 10.08 -13.74
C ARG A 98 -7.51 9.18 -14.96
N LEU A 99 -6.73 8.10 -14.96
CA LEU A 99 -6.72 7.11 -16.03
C LEU A 99 -8.08 6.42 -16.20
N PHE A 100 -8.72 6.01 -15.11
CA PHE A 100 -10.05 5.38 -15.19
C PHE A 100 -11.13 6.36 -15.66
N ALA A 101 -11.08 7.61 -15.20
CA ALA A 101 -11.99 8.66 -15.66
C ALA A 101 -11.85 8.88 -17.18
N GLN A 102 -10.61 8.95 -17.70
CA GLN A 102 -10.34 9.09 -19.14
C GLN A 102 -10.80 7.88 -19.95
N ALA A 103 -10.68 6.68 -19.39
CA ALA A 103 -11.15 5.44 -20.00
C ALA A 103 -12.69 5.25 -19.92
N GLY A 104 -13.43 6.17 -19.29
CA GLY A 104 -14.88 6.06 -19.09
C GLY A 104 -15.28 4.99 -18.06
N ILE A 105 -14.32 4.47 -17.29
CA ILE A 105 -14.55 3.44 -16.28
C ILE A 105 -15.05 4.13 -14.99
N ARG A 106 -16.37 4.08 -14.76
CA ARG A 106 -17.00 4.57 -13.52
C ARG A 106 -16.90 3.55 -12.38
N ARG A 107 -15.71 3.04 -12.09
CA ARG A 107 -15.48 2.13 -10.95
C ARG A 107 -14.88 2.92 -9.78
N SER A 108 -15.39 2.64 -8.59
CA SER A 108 -14.83 3.16 -7.33
C SER A 108 -13.39 2.70 -7.16
N ILE A 109 -12.54 3.59 -6.65
CA ILE A 109 -11.15 3.26 -6.35
C ILE A 109 -11.07 2.23 -5.23
N ALA A 110 -11.93 2.34 -4.21
CA ALA A 110 -12.02 1.36 -3.14
C ALA A 110 -12.40 -0.03 -3.68
N VAL A 111 -13.30 -0.10 -4.67
CA VAL A 111 -13.67 -1.37 -5.32
C VAL A 111 -12.50 -1.99 -6.09
N LEU A 112 -11.67 -1.18 -6.75
CA LEU A 112 -10.56 -1.67 -7.56
C LEU A 112 -9.40 -2.20 -6.70
N ALA A 113 -9.10 -1.54 -5.58
CA ALA A 113 -8.11 -2.04 -4.64
C ALA A 113 -8.64 -3.21 -3.80
N GLY A 114 -9.91 -3.20 -3.41
CA GLY A 114 -10.55 -4.33 -2.73
C GLY A 114 -10.64 -5.59 -3.60
N ALA A 115 -10.82 -5.44 -4.92
CA ALA A 115 -10.83 -6.57 -5.86
C ALA A 115 -9.47 -7.29 -5.94
N HIS A 116 -8.34 -6.61 -5.67
CA HIS A 116 -7.03 -7.24 -5.56
C HIS A 116 -6.84 -8.01 -4.25
N ALA A 117 -7.40 -7.55 -3.14
CA ALA A 117 -7.38 -8.28 -1.87
C ALA A 117 -8.20 -9.60 -1.95
N ILE A 118 -9.34 -9.58 -2.65
CA ILE A 118 -10.17 -10.78 -2.87
C ILE A 118 -9.49 -11.76 -3.83
N SER A 119 -8.82 -11.27 -4.89
CA SER A 119 -8.11 -12.15 -5.84
C SER A 119 -6.90 -12.85 -5.22
N GLN A 120 -6.21 -12.22 -4.26
CA GLN A 120 -5.11 -12.84 -3.52
C GLN A 120 -5.59 -13.79 -2.41
N ALA A 121 -6.77 -13.55 -1.83
CA ALA A 121 -7.38 -14.44 -0.83
C ALA A 121 -7.93 -15.75 -1.42
N PHE A 122 -8.25 -15.78 -2.72
CA PHE A 122 -8.67 -16.99 -3.44
C PHE A 122 -7.48 -17.81 -3.93
N THR A 123 -6.67 -18.33 -3.01
CA THR A 123 -5.96 -19.59 -3.27
C THR A 123 -6.93 -20.71 -2.89
N PRO A 124 -7.48 -21.50 -3.84
CA PRO A 124 -8.37 -22.58 -3.46
C PRO A 124 -7.61 -23.56 -2.54
N PRO A 125 -8.21 -24.02 -1.43
CA PRO A 125 -7.59 -25.01 -0.56
C PRO A 125 -7.28 -26.26 -1.40
N ARG A 126 -6.00 -26.63 -1.47
CA ARG A 126 -5.60 -27.91 -2.06
C ARG A 126 -6.21 -29.00 -1.19
N LEU A 127 -7.23 -29.66 -1.71
CA LEU A 127 -7.80 -30.84 -1.08
C LEU A 127 -6.70 -31.92 -0.98
N PRO A 128 -6.46 -32.50 0.20
CA PRO A 128 -5.55 -33.63 0.34
C PRO A 128 -6.13 -34.83 -0.43
N ARG A 129 -5.26 -35.53 -1.16
CA ARG A 129 -5.56 -36.76 -1.91
C ARG A 129 -5.84 -37.92 -0.96
#